data_AF-A0A531ATJ9-F1
#
_entry.id   AF-A0A531ATJ9-F1
#
_cell.length_a   1.000
_cell.length_b   1.000
_cell.length_c   1.000
_cell.angle_alpha   90.00
_cell.angle_beta   90.00
_cell.angle_gamma   90.00
#
_symmetry.space_group_name_H-M   'P 1'
#
loop_
_entity.id
_entity.type
_entity.pdbx_description
1 polymer ?
#
loop_
_entity_poly.entity_id
_entity_poly.type
_entity_poly.pdbx_seq_one_letter_code
_entity_poly.pdbx_strand_id
1 'polypeptide(L)'
;PSRLVFVAFDILHLDGRDLVSLPLLQRKQALWQVVEPGLGKIQYSEHFEGSALALFRTVEKIGLNGIISKRADSRYRSGLSNTWLTARAGATGIPIWRNKS
;
A
#
# COMPACT_ATOMS: atom_id res chain seq x y z
N PRO A 1 26.97 -8.65 1.49
CA PRO A 1 26.27 -7.39 1.88
C PRO A 1 24.76 -7.50 1.62
N SER A 2 23.91 -7.22 2.60
CA SER A 2 22.46 -7.14 2.42
C SER A 2 22.11 -5.89 1.61
N ARG A 3 21.36 -6.06 0.51
CA ARG A 3 20.89 -4.97 -0.34
C ARG A 3 19.63 -4.37 0.31
N LEU A 4 19.73 -3.14 0.82
CA LEU A 4 18.58 -2.39 1.33
C LEU A 4 17.75 -1.86 0.15
N VAL A 5 16.43 -2.04 0.21
CA VAL A 5 15.49 -1.55 -0.80
C VAL A 5 14.37 -0.78 -0.09
N PHE A 6 14.03 0.39 -0.62
CA PHE A 6 12.87 1.18 -0.19
C PHE A 6 11.69 0.87 -1.10
N VAL A 7 10.59 0.37 -0.53
CA VAL A 7 9.38 0.06 -1.30
C VAL A 7 8.36 1.18 -1.11
N ALA A 8 8.22 2.04 -2.12
CA ALA A 8 7.32 3.18 -2.11
C ALA A 8 5.88 2.76 -2.42
N PHE A 9 4.92 3.23 -1.63
CA PHE A 9 3.50 2.85 -1.76
C PHE A 9 2.54 4.04 -1.97
N ASP A 10 3.01 5.27 -1.85
CA ASP A 10 2.27 6.52 -2.06
C ASP A 10 3.26 7.64 -2.40
N ILE A 11 2.76 8.74 -2.97
CA ILE A 11 3.51 9.97 -3.23
C ILE A 11 2.65 11.14 -2.78
N LEU A 12 3.19 12.00 -1.93
CA LEU A 12 2.45 13.11 -1.34
C LEU A 12 2.81 14.45 -1.96
N HIS A 13 4.02 14.57 -2.51
CA HIS A 13 4.52 15.76 -3.17
C HIS A 13 5.35 15.36 -4.38
N LEU A 14 5.25 16.13 -5.47
CA LEU A 14 6.03 15.96 -6.68
C LEU A 14 6.30 17.32 -7.32
N ASP A 15 7.58 17.64 -7.56
CA ASP A 15 8.02 18.86 -8.25
C ASP A 15 7.35 20.16 -7.73
N GLY A 16 7.33 20.32 -6.40
CA GLY A 16 6.75 21.49 -5.73
C GLY A 16 5.23 21.48 -5.62
N ARG A 17 4.55 20.44 -6.11
CA ARG A 17 3.08 20.30 -6.02
C ARG A 17 2.69 19.40 -4.87
N ASP A 18 1.71 19.84 -4.09
CA ASP A 18 1.05 19.01 -3.08
C ASP A 18 -0.01 18.10 -3.74
N LEU A 19 0.12 16.80 -3.52
CA LEU A 19 -0.77 15.76 -4.07
C LEU A 19 -1.71 15.18 -3.02
N VAL A 20 -1.63 15.59 -1.74
CA VAL A 20 -2.41 14.96 -0.64
C VAL A 20 -3.91 15.05 -0.84
N SER A 21 -4.39 16.06 -1.58
CA SER A 21 -5.80 16.28 -1.88
C SER A 21 -6.33 15.41 -3.02
N LEU A 22 -5.45 14.76 -3.80
CA LEU A 22 -5.82 13.88 -4.89
C LEU A 22 -6.28 12.50 -4.37
N PRO A 23 -7.17 11.81 -5.10
CA PRO A 23 -7.49 10.40 -4.85
C PRO A 23 -6.25 9.49 -4.86
N LEU A 24 -6.27 8.42 -4.07
CA LEU A 24 -5.15 7.47 -3.96
C LEU A 24 -4.71 6.92 -5.32
N LEU A 25 -5.65 6.55 -6.20
CA LEU A 25 -5.28 6.02 -7.52
C LEU A 25 -4.52 7.03 -8.38
N GLN A 26 -4.86 8.32 -8.30
CA GLN A 26 -4.11 9.37 -9.01
C GLN A 26 -2.70 9.55 -8.43
N ARG A 27 -2.55 9.46 -7.10
CA ARG A 27 -1.22 9.48 -6.46
C ARG A 27 -0.40 8.25 -6.86
N LYS A 28 -1.00 7.05 -6.89
CA LYS A 28 -0.36 5.82 -7.36
C LYS A 28 0.12 5.92 -8.82
N GLN A 29 -0.68 6.52 -9.70
CA GLN A 29 -0.30 6.78 -11.09
C GLN A 29 0.91 7.73 -11.17
N ALA A 30 0.91 8.82 -10.41
CA ALA A 30 2.04 9.73 -10.35
C ALA A 30 3.31 9.03 -9.82
N LEU A 31 3.18 8.20 -8.78
CA LEU A 31 4.29 7.42 -8.22
C LEU A 31 4.85 6.43 -9.26
N TRP A 32 3.98 5.75 -10.01
CA TRP A 32 4.39 4.81 -11.04
C TRP A 32 5.23 5.48 -12.15
N GLN A 33 4.92 6.74 -12.49
CA GLN A 33 5.66 7.49 -13.51
C GLN A 33 7.10 7.86 -13.09
N VAL A 34 7.40 7.86 -11.78
CA VAL A 34 8.69 8.35 -11.27
C VAL A 34 9.56 7.25 -10.64
N VAL A 35 9.00 6.10 -10.32
CA VAL A 35 9.77 4.97 -9.77
C VAL A 35 10.21 4.05 -10.90
N GLU A 36 11.52 3.94 -11.11
CA GLU A 36 12.09 3.02 -12.10
C GLU A 36 11.62 1.57 -11.85
N PRO A 37 10.95 0.94 -12.82
CA PRO A 37 10.56 -0.45 -12.71
C PRO A 37 11.80 -1.37 -12.61
N GLY A 38 11.85 -2.21 -11.58
CA GLY A 38 12.62 -3.46 -11.58
C GLY A 38 14.07 -3.44 -11.10
N LEU A 39 14.77 -2.30 -11.00
CA LEU A 39 16.24 -2.33 -10.77
C LEU A 39 16.81 -1.30 -9.77
N GLY A 40 16.03 -0.32 -9.33
CA GLY A 40 16.47 0.75 -8.42
C GLY A 40 16.52 0.38 -6.93
N LYS A 41 17.09 1.28 -6.11
CA LYS A 41 16.99 1.22 -4.63
C LYS A 41 15.60 1.59 -4.11
N ILE A 42 14.78 2.21 -4.97
CA ILE A 42 13.36 2.51 -4.72
C ILE A 42 12.55 1.62 -5.66
N GLN A 43 11.59 0.89 -5.12
CA GLN A 43 10.69 0.01 -5.86
C GLN A 43 9.23 0.40 -5.61
N TYR A 44 8.39 0.23 -6.62
CA TYR A 44 6.97 0.50 -6.52
C TYR A 44 6.24 -0.66 -5.83
N SER A 45 5.44 -0.36 -4.82
CA SER A 45 4.49 -1.31 -4.24
C SER A 45 3.29 -1.46 -5.18
N GLU A 46 3.23 -2.58 -5.88
CA GLU A 46 2.08 -2.92 -6.71
C GLU A 46 0.80 -3.05 -5.86
N HIS A 47 -0.35 -2.81 -6.51
CA HIS A 47 -1.66 -2.95 -5.89
C HIS A 47 -2.55 -3.79 -6.77
N PHE A 48 -3.50 -4.46 -6.12
CA PHE A 48 -4.48 -5.31 -6.78
C PHE A 48 -5.87 -4.79 -6.44
N GLU A 49 -6.74 -4.77 -7.44
CA GLU A 49 -8.16 -4.48 -7.26
C GLU A 49 -8.92 -5.79 -7.07
N GLY A 50 -9.96 -5.77 -6.23
CA GLY A 50 -10.83 -6.94 -5.99
C GLY A 50 -10.87 -7.39 -4.53
N SER A 51 -11.11 -8.70 -4.34
CA SER A 51 -11.38 -9.26 -3.01
C SER A 51 -10.14 -9.30 -2.13
N ALA A 52 -10.12 -8.43 -1.11
CA ALA A 52 -9.07 -8.40 -0.12
C ALA A 52 -8.94 -9.72 0.65
N LEU A 53 -10.05 -10.45 0.86
CA LEU A 53 -10.02 -11.77 1.51
C LEU A 53 -9.33 -12.83 0.65
N ALA A 54 -9.59 -12.82 -0.67
CA ALA A 54 -8.91 -13.74 -1.59
C ALA A 54 -7.41 -13.47 -1.65
N LEU A 55 -7.02 -12.19 -1.75
CA LEU A 55 -5.62 -11.77 -1.71
C LEU A 55 -4.96 -12.17 -0.38
N PHE A 56 -5.64 -11.96 0.74
CA PHE A 56 -5.15 -12.35 2.07
C PHE A 56 -4.78 -13.83 2.13
N ARG A 57 -5.68 -14.73 1.68
CA ARG A 57 -5.43 -16.18 1.66
C ARG A 57 -4.25 -16.55 0.77
N THR A 58 -4.01 -15.83 -0.32
CA THR A 58 -2.86 -16.06 -1.19
C THR A 58 -1.57 -15.60 -0.52
N VAL A 59 -1.54 -14.40 0.07
CA VAL A 59 -0.33 -13.87 0.71
C VAL A 59 0.06 -14.68 1.96
N GLU A 60 -0.92 -15.20 2.70
CA GLU A 60 -0.69 -16.09 3.84
C GLU A 60 0.01 -17.40 3.41
N LYS A 61 -0.44 -18.01 2.30
CA LYS A 61 0.17 -19.24 1.76
C LYS A 61 1.64 -19.07 1.34
N ILE A 62 2.05 -17.86 1.00
CA ILE A 62 3.44 -17.55 0.61
C ILE A 62 4.25 -16.93 1.75
N GLY A 63 3.74 -16.98 3.00
CA GLY A 63 4.46 -16.56 4.20
C GLY A 63 4.53 -15.04 4.41
N LEU A 64 3.67 -14.25 3.76
CA LEU A 64 3.59 -12.81 4.00
C LEU A 64 2.62 -12.50 5.15
N ASN A 65 3.01 -11.55 6.01
CA ASN A 65 2.35 -11.29 7.30
C ASN A 65 0.99 -10.56 7.21
N GLY A 66 0.53 -10.17 6.02
CA GLY A 66 -0.75 -9.48 5.86
C GLY A 66 -0.86 -8.58 4.65
N ILE A 67 -1.97 -7.83 4.59
CA ILE A 67 -2.27 -6.86 3.54
C ILE A 67 -2.75 -5.53 4.12
N ILE A 68 -2.61 -4.48 3.31
CA ILE A 68 -3.19 -3.16 3.59
C ILE A 68 -4.19 -2.86 2.48
N SER A 69 -5.47 -2.77 2.83
CA SER A 69 -6.53 -2.29 1.95
C SER A 69 -6.66 -0.78 2.12
N LYS A 70 -6.77 -0.05 1.02
CA LYS A 70 -6.91 1.41 1.01
C LYS A 70 -8.06 1.79 0.09
N ARG A 71 -8.86 2.78 0.48
CA ARG A 71 -9.90 3.34 -0.38
C ARG A 71 -9.28 4.08 -1.56
N ALA A 72 -9.56 3.61 -2.78
CA ALA A 72 -9.05 4.14 -4.04
C ALA A 72 -9.35 5.64 -4.26
N ASP A 73 -10.53 6.09 -3.80
CA ASP A 73 -11.02 7.46 -3.93
C ASP A 73 -10.54 8.39 -2.80
N SER A 74 -9.78 7.88 -1.82
CA SER A 74 -9.45 8.65 -0.61
C SER A 74 -8.26 9.60 -0.77
N ARG A 75 -8.42 10.79 -0.18
CA ARG A 75 -7.33 11.75 0.05
C ARG A 75 -6.39 11.23 1.14
N TYR A 76 -5.14 11.68 1.11
CA TYR A 76 -4.23 11.41 2.22
C TYR A 76 -4.64 12.21 3.46
N ARG A 77 -4.60 11.58 4.63
CA ARG A 77 -4.77 12.23 5.93
C ARG A 77 -3.70 11.68 6.87
N SER A 78 -3.05 12.56 7.62
CA SER A 78 -2.15 12.16 8.70
C SER A 78 -2.94 11.68 9.92
N GLY A 79 -2.35 10.76 10.68
CA GLY A 79 -2.97 10.14 11.85
C GLY A 79 -4.03 9.10 11.52
N LEU A 80 -4.99 8.94 12.44
CA LEU A 80 -6.03 7.91 12.38
C LEU A 80 -6.78 7.95 11.05
N SER A 81 -6.77 6.83 10.34
CA SER A 81 -7.41 6.67 9.05
C SER A 81 -8.47 5.58 9.11
N ASN A 82 -9.69 5.93 8.70
CA ASN A 82 -10.75 4.97 8.40
C ASN A 82 -10.73 4.52 6.92
N THR A 83 -9.80 5.05 6.12
CA THR A 83 -9.67 4.73 4.70
C THR A 83 -8.59 3.70 4.43
N TRP A 84 -7.85 3.29 5.47
CA TRP A 84 -6.79 2.30 5.42
C TRP A 84 -7.07 1.21 6.46
N LEU A 85 -7.26 -0.02 5.99
CA LEU A 85 -7.48 -1.20 6.81
C LEU A 85 -6.31 -2.16 6.65
N THR A 86 -5.73 -2.59 7.77
CA THR A 86 -4.69 -3.61 7.78
C THR A 86 -5.28 -4.94 8.23
N ALA A 87 -5.05 -6.01 7.46
CA ALA A 87 -5.31 -7.38 7.87
C ALA A 87 -3.99 -8.10 8.14
N ARG A 88 -3.94 -8.87 9.23
CA ARG A 88 -2.84 -9.76 9.58
C ARG A 88 -3.38 -11.12 9.98
N ALA A 89 -2.56 -12.16 9.82
CA ALA A 89 -2.89 -13.49 10.31
C ALA A 89 -2.95 -13.49 11.83
N GLY A 90 -4.09 -13.92 12.37
CA GLY A 90 -4.23 -14.28 13.79
C GLY A 90 -3.93 -15.76 14.00
N ALA A 91 -3.86 -16.19 15.27
CA ALA A 91 -3.64 -17.60 15.62
C ALA A 91 -4.71 -18.57 15.06
N THR A 92 -5.84 -18.06 14.59
CA THR A 92 -6.99 -18.82 14.09
C THR A 92 -7.09 -18.88 12.56
N GLY A 93 -6.15 -18.27 11.81
CA GLY A 93 -6.20 -18.22 10.34
C GLY A 93 -7.30 -17.31 9.76
N ILE A 94 -8.04 -16.58 10.62
CA ILE A 94 -9.01 -15.56 10.22
C ILE A 94 -8.33 -14.19 10.24
N PRO A 95 -8.44 -13.36 9.18
CA PRO A 95 -7.84 -12.04 9.16
C PRO A 95 -8.50 -11.12 10.19
N ILE A 96 -7.67 -10.47 11.01
CA ILE A 96 -8.12 -9.42 11.93
C ILE A 96 -7.89 -8.07 11.26
N TRP A 97 -8.97 -7.34 10.99
CA TRP A 97 -8.94 -6.03 10.36
C TRP A 97 -8.84 -4.91 11.39
N ARG A 98 -7.94 -3.95 11.16
CA ARG A 98 -7.78 -2.76 12.00
C ARG A 98 -7.60 -1.51 11.15
N ASN A 99 -8.17 -0.40 11.61
CA ASN A 99 -7.84 0.91 11.09
C ASN A 99 -6.35 1.20 11.30
N LYS A 100 -5.75 1.87 10.33
CA LYS A 100 -4.39 2.38 10.49
C LYS A 100 -4.41 3.59 11.43
N SER A 101 -3.58 3.53 12.47
CA SER A 101 -3.23 4.65 13.35
C SER A 101 -2.36 5.69 12.65
#